data_AF-A0A4Q6XNG1-F1
#
_entry.id   AF-A0A4Q6XNG1-F1
#
_cell.length_a   1.000
_cell.length_b   1.000
_cell.length_c   1.000
_cell.angle_alpha   90.00
_cell.angle_beta   90.00
_cell.angle_gamma   90.00
#
_symmetry.space_group_name_H-M   'P 1'
#
loop_
_entity.id
_entity.type
_entity.pdbx_description
1 polymer ?
#
loop_
_entity_poly.entity_id
_entity_poly.type
_entity_poly.pdbx_seq_one_letter_code
_entity_poly.pdbx_strand_id
1 'polypeptide(L)'
;MKRFLLAFLIGTAALASTSSCTKEYYENYDLIPSITAVYTVTGNSWIADGSSNAYTDLDVPELTDYYIKQGIVNIALSFDNEDTYHTNGAIHNGVTYRFDYSEGLIRIYAAGTNVLNRIPQSVVVKVSLTEADYVE
;
A
#
# COMPACT_ATOMS: atom_id res chain seq x y z
N MET A 1 -53.04 29.33 20.83
CA MET A 1 -52.71 29.24 19.40
C MET A 1 -51.27 29.66 19.06
N LYS A 2 -50.66 30.66 19.72
CA LYS A 2 -49.26 31.07 19.45
C LYS A 2 -48.17 30.03 19.75
N ARG A 3 -48.43 29.09 20.67
CA ARG A 3 -47.46 28.04 21.07
C ARG A 3 -47.29 26.93 20.01
N PHE A 4 -48.33 26.68 19.21
CA PHE A 4 -48.27 25.67 18.13
C PHE A 4 -47.55 26.19 16.89
N LEU A 5 -47.61 27.51 16.63
CA LEU A 5 -46.88 28.14 15.53
C LEU A 5 -45.37 28.05 15.72
N LEU A 6 -44.88 28.18 16.96
CA LEU A 6 -43.45 28.08 17.26
C LEU A 6 -42.92 26.65 17.07
N ALA A 7 -43.70 25.64 17.46
CA ALA A 7 -43.36 24.24 17.28
C ALA A 7 -43.29 23.85 15.79
N PHE A 8 -44.19 24.41 14.97
CA PHE A 8 -44.17 24.19 13.52
C PHE A 8 -42.94 24.82 12.87
N LEU A 9 -42.56 26.03 13.28
CA LEU A 9 -41.40 26.76 12.74
C LEU A 9 -40.07 26.06 13.02
N ILE A 10 -39.91 25.50 14.24
CA ILE A 10 -38.71 24.76 14.64
C ILE A 10 -38.67 23.39 13.95
N GLY A 11 -39.82 22.73 13.79
CA GLY A 11 -39.93 21.46 13.07
C GLY A 11 -39.54 21.58 11.59
N THR A 12 -39.93 22.67 10.91
CA THR A 12 -39.57 22.89 9.51
C THR A 12 -38.11 23.27 9.30
N ALA A 13 -37.49 23.99 10.25
CA ALA A 13 -36.07 24.36 10.15
C ALA A 13 -35.12 23.16 10.34
N ALA A 14 -35.50 22.20 11.18
CA ALA A 14 -34.74 20.96 11.39
C ALA A 14 -34.81 19.99 10.20
N LEU A 15 -35.92 19.98 9.45
CA LEU A 15 -36.09 19.14 8.26
C LEU A 15 -35.40 19.71 7.01
N ALA A 16 -35.21 21.03 6.95
CA ALA A 16 -34.53 21.69 5.82
C ALA A 16 -32.99 21.71 5.94
N SER A 17 -32.44 21.38 7.10
CA SER A 17 -30.99 21.44 7.38
C SER A 17 -30.28 20.08 7.29
N THR A 18 -31.02 18.97 7.22
CA THR A 18 -30.45 17.62 7.06
C THR A 18 -30.28 17.21 5.60
N SER A 19 -30.74 18.02 4.65
CA SER A 19 -30.59 17.76 3.20
C SER A 19 -29.26 18.27 2.61
N SER A 20 -28.36 18.85 3.42
CA SER A 20 -27.10 19.43 2.92
C SER A 20 -25.92 18.44 2.85
N CYS A 21 -26.11 17.18 3.26
CA CYS A 21 -25.19 16.10 2.94
C CYS A 21 -25.75 15.31 1.77
N THR A 22 -25.89 15.93 0.60
CA THR A 22 -26.06 15.17 -0.64
C THR A 22 -24.74 14.47 -0.91
N LYS A 23 -24.72 13.16 -0.71
CA LYS A 23 -23.62 12.32 -1.20
C LYS A 23 -23.68 12.38 -2.72
N GLU A 24 -22.85 13.23 -3.31
CA GLU A 24 -22.69 13.29 -4.75
C GLU A 24 -21.99 12.01 -5.20
N TYR A 25 -22.73 11.16 -5.88
CA TYR A 25 -22.16 10.05 -6.61
C TYR A 25 -21.64 10.62 -7.92
N TYR A 26 -20.33 10.85 -7.98
CA TYR A 26 -19.67 11.21 -9.23
C TYR A 26 -19.76 10.00 -10.17
N GLU A 27 -20.65 10.07 -11.17
CA GLU A 27 -20.88 9.00 -12.15
C GLU A 27 -19.70 8.76 -13.12
N ASN A 28 -18.58 9.48 -12.95
CA ASN A 28 -17.37 9.42 -13.78
C ASN A 28 -16.10 9.03 -12.99
N TYR A 29 -16.17 8.09 -12.05
CA TYR A 29 -14.97 7.53 -11.40
C TYR A 29 -14.50 6.28 -12.16
N ASP A 30 -13.71 6.52 -13.21
CA ASP A 30 -12.65 5.59 -13.65
C ASP A 30 -11.37 5.79 -12.80
N LEU A 31 -11.50 6.43 -11.63
CA LEU A 31 -10.43 6.55 -10.64
C LEU A 31 -10.29 5.19 -9.98
N ILE A 32 -9.27 4.44 -10.42
CA ILE A 32 -8.68 3.37 -9.63
C ILE A 32 -7.70 4.08 -8.69
N PRO A 33 -8.10 4.54 -7.49
CA PRO A 33 -7.24 5.36 -6.63
C PRO A 33 -6.00 4.59 -6.19
N SER A 34 -6.04 3.26 -6.28
CA SER A 34 -4.92 2.40 -5.99
C SER A 34 -4.89 1.19 -6.92
N ILE A 35 -3.76 0.95 -7.57
CA ILE A 35 -3.46 -0.32 -8.24
C ILE A 35 -2.65 -1.20 -7.31
N THR A 36 -2.95 -2.50 -7.28
CA THR A 36 -2.20 -3.47 -6.48
C THR A 36 -1.75 -4.62 -7.36
N ALA A 37 -0.45 -4.88 -7.36
CA ALA A 37 0.18 -6.00 -8.03
C ALA A 37 0.77 -6.97 -7.00
N VAL A 38 0.66 -8.26 -7.28
CA VAL A 38 1.19 -9.34 -6.44
C VAL A 38 2.24 -10.09 -7.24
N TYR A 39 3.43 -10.19 -6.66
CA TYR A 39 4.59 -10.83 -7.25
C TYR A 39 5.04 -11.99 -6.39
N THR A 40 5.67 -12.98 -7.01
CA THR A 40 6.33 -14.08 -6.30
C THR A 40 7.83 -14.03 -6.55
N VAL A 41 8.58 -13.83 -5.48
CA VAL A 41 10.05 -13.89 -5.49
C VAL A 41 10.46 -15.30 -5.06
N THR A 42 11.18 -16.00 -5.93
CA THR A 42 11.66 -17.35 -5.66
C THR A 42 13.01 -17.31 -4.94
N GLY A 43 13.29 -18.29 -4.07
CA GLY A 43 14.54 -18.31 -3.29
C GLY A 43 15.83 -18.29 -4.14
N ASN A 44 15.75 -18.74 -5.39
CA ASN A 44 16.86 -18.74 -6.34
C ASN A 44 17.05 -17.40 -7.10
N SER A 45 16.14 -16.43 -7.00
CA SER A 45 16.30 -15.11 -7.62
C SER A 45 17.20 -14.18 -6.81
N TRP A 46 17.54 -14.56 -5.59
CA TRP A 46 18.37 -13.76 -4.69
C TRP A 46 19.84 -13.80 -5.08
N ILE A 47 20.44 -12.62 -5.15
CA ILE A 47 21.84 -12.38 -5.46
C ILE A 47 22.57 -12.15 -4.15
N ALA A 48 23.64 -12.90 -3.90
CA ALA A 48 24.50 -12.70 -2.74
C ALA A 48 25.24 -11.36 -2.83
N ASP A 49 25.28 -10.64 -1.72
CA ASP A 49 26.12 -9.45 -1.51
C ASP A 49 26.96 -9.67 -0.24
N GLY A 50 27.96 -10.54 -0.38
CA GLY A 50 28.75 -11.08 0.72
C GLY A 50 28.07 -12.26 1.44
N SER A 51 28.57 -12.62 2.62
CA SER A 51 28.11 -13.78 3.39
C SER A 51 26.85 -13.52 4.22
N SER A 52 26.57 -12.25 4.48
CA SER A 52 25.50 -11.83 5.40
C SER A 52 24.42 -10.98 4.73
N ASN A 53 24.58 -10.62 3.45
CA ASN A 53 23.57 -9.84 2.73
C ASN A 53 23.24 -10.51 1.40
N ALA A 54 22.01 -10.31 0.97
CA ALA A 54 21.53 -10.67 -0.35
C ALA A 54 20.49 -9.64 -0.80
N TYR A 55 20.27 -9.55 -2.10
CA TYR A 55 19.21 -8.71 -2.65
C TYR A 55 18.53 -9.40 -3.82
N THR A 56 17.33 -8.95 -4.15
CA THR A 56 16.62 -9.31 -5.37
C THR A 56 15.93 -8.06 -5.91
N ASP A 57 15.89 -7.97 -7.23
CA ASP A 57 15.25 -6.87 -7.95
C ASP A 57 13.90 -7.34 -8.47
N LEU A 58 12.90 -6.50 -8.30
CA LEU A 58 11.54 -6.71 -8.78
C LEU A 58 11.19 -5.59 -9.76
N ASP A 59 10.92 -5.98 -11.00
CA ASP A 59 10.46 -5.08 -12.05
C ASP A 59 8.98 -4.74 -11.81
N VAL A 60 8.70 -3.45 -11.67
CA VAL A 60 7.36 -2.91 -11.41
C VAL A 60 7.15 -1.73 -12.37
N PRO A 61 6.82 -2.00 -13.64
CA PRO A 61 6.73 -0.96 -14.67
C PRO A 61 5.65 0.10 -14.38
N GLU A 62 4.66 -0.23 -13.55
CA GLU A 62 3.62 0.70 -13.10
C GLU A 62 4.14 1.73 -12.07
N LEU A 63 5.29 1.48 -11.43
CA LEU A 63 5.95 2.41 -10.51
C LEU A 63 6.62 3.55 -11.29
N THR A 64 5.82 4.46 -11.82
CA THR A 64 6.29 5.61 -12.59
C THR A 64 6.82 6.74 -11.70
N ASP A 65 7.52 7.71 -12.30
CA ASP A 65 7.97 8.95 -11.64
C ASP A 65 6.84 9.71 -10.89
N TYR A 66 5.58 9.57 -11.31
CA TYR A 66 4.43 10.13 -10.60
C TYR A 66 4.33 9.58 -9.15
N TYR A 67 4.45 8.27 -8.97
CA TYR A 67 4.40 7.64 -7.64
C TYR A 67 5.66 7.90 -6.80
N ILE A 68 6.79 8.21 -7.44
CA ILE A 68 8.01 8.62 -6.74
C ILE A 68 7.86 10.02 -6.15
N LYS A 69 7.21 10.94 -6.88
CA LYS A 69 7.13 12.35 -6.50
C LYS A 69 5.90 12.72 -5.68
N GLN A 70 4.76 12.08 -5.95
CA GLN A 70 3.45 12.53 -5.43
C GLN A 70 2.64 11.38 -4.83
N GLY A 71 2.68 10.21 -5.46
CA GLY A 71 1.90 9.06 -5.00
C GLY A 71 2.44 8.39 -3.73
N ILE A 72 1.73 7.35 -3.30
CA ILE A 72 2.10 6.52 -2.16
C ILE A 72 2.44 5.12 -2.66
N VAL A 73 3.62 4.63 -2.27
CA VAL A 73 4.09 3.27 -2.54
C VAL A 73 4.04 2.47 -1.25
N ASN A 74 3.20 1.43 -1.21
CA ASN A 74 3.12 0.50 -0.10
C ASN A 74 3.58 -0.89 -0.56
N ILE A 75 4.55 -1.45 0.16
CA ILE A 75 5.14 -2.75 -0.15
C ILE A 75 5.01 -3.63 1.10
N ALA A 76 4.53 -4.84 0.91
CA ALA A 76 4.43 -5.83 1.97
C ALA A 76 4.89 -7.21 1.49
N LEU A 77 5.54 -7.94 2.39
CA LEU A 77 6.07 -9.28 2.16
C LEU A 77 5.25 -10.30 2.94
N SER A 78 4.92 -11.43 2.31
CA SER A 78 4.38 -12.61 3.00
C SER A 78 5.34 -13.78 2.83
N PHE A 79 5.58 -14.47 3.95
CA PHE A 79 6.42 -15.68 4.01
C PHE A 79 5.60 -16.95 4.21
N ASP A 80 4.28 -16.82 4.27
CA ASP A 80 3.30 -17.85 4.65
C ASP A 80 2.13 -17.91 3.65
N ASN A 81 2.42 -17.70 2.35
CA ASN A 81 1.45 -17.81 1.26
C ASN A 81 0.21 -16.91 1.46
N GLU A 82 0.47 -15.63 1.76
CA GLU A 82 -0.53 -14.56 1.89
C GLU A 82 -1.41 -14.63 3.15
N ASP A 83 -1.14 -15.55 4.09
CA ASP A 83 -1.82 -15.61 5.38
C ASP A 83 -1.50 -14.37 6.24
N THR A 84 -0.24 -13.92 6.25
CA THR A 84 0.18 -12.69 6.93
C THR A 84 1.13 -11.85 6.07
N TYR A 85 1.12 -10.54 6.33
CA TYR A 85 2.00 -9.59 5.64
C TYR A 85 2.83 -8.78 6.62
N HIS A 86 4.06 -8.50 6.21
CA HIS A 86 5.03 -7.72 6.96
C HIS A 86 5.51 -6.53 6.11
N THR A 87 5.71 -5.40 6.76
CA THR A 87 6.18 -4.15 6.13
C THR A 87 7.70 -4.03 6.21
N ASN A 88 8.23 -2.87 5.84
CA ASN A 88 9.68 -2.61 5.83
C ASN A 88 10.31 -2.88 7.21
N GLY A 89 11.46 -3.57 7.23
CA GLY A 89 12.13 -3.96 8.47
C GLY A 89 11.63 -5.26 9.10
N ALA A 90 10.84 -6.05 8.37
CA ALA A 90 10.38 -7.37 8.82
C ALA A 90 11.55 -8.29 9.18
N ILE A 91 11.36 -9.11 10.21
CA ILE A 91 12.32 -10.17 10.59
C ILE A 91 11.62 -11.50 10.42
N HIS A 92 12.15 -12.36 9.55
CA HIS A 92 11.65 -13.71 9.35
C HIS A 92 12.80 -14.70 9.32
N ASN A 93 12.67 -15.79 10.08
CA ASN A 93 13.72 -16.80 10.23
C ASN A 93 15.09 -16.19 10.61
N GLY A 94 15.08 -15.09 11.39
CA GLY A 94 16.24 -14.29 11.79
C GLY A 94 17.05 -13.67 10.64
N VAL A 95 16.40 -13.43 9.51
CA VAL A 95 16.83 -12.55 8.43
C VAL A 95 15.98 -11.28 8.49
N THR A 96 16.62 -10.12 8.44
CA THR A 96 15.95 -8.82 8.35
C THR A 96 15.76 -8.45 6.89
N TYR A 97 14.53 -8.07 6.54
CA TYR A 97 14.16 -7.65 5.20
C TYR A 97 13.95 -6.14 5.16
N ARG A 98 14.56 -5.50 4.16
CA ARG A 98 14.33 -4.09 3.84
C ARG A 98 14.04 -3.96 2.36
N PHE A 99 13.40 -2.88 1.97
CA PHE A 99 13.21 -2.57 0.57
C PHE A 99 13.37 -1.08 0.31
N ASP A 100 13.97 -0.79 -0.83
CA ASP A 100 14.06 0.53 -1.44
C ASP A 100 13.36 0.45 -2.80
N TYR A 101 12.90 1.58 -3.31
CA TYR A 101 12.25 1.65 -4.60
C TYR A 101 12.66 2.91 -5.37
N SER A 102 12.67 2.78 -6.69
CA SER A 102 12.89 3.85 -7.66
C SER A 102 11.93 3.65 -8.84
N GLU A 103 11.92 4.56 -9.81
CA GLU A 103 11.09 4.39 -11.00
C GLU A 103 11.33 3.01 -11.65
N GLY A 104 10.25 2.26 -11.85
CA GLY A 104 10.23 0.92 -12.45
C GLY A 104 10.77 -0.23 -11.58
N LEU A 105 11.30 0.03 -10.38
CA LEU A 105 12.12 -0.96 -9.68
C LEU A 105 11.89 -0.95 -8.17
N ILE A 106 11.71 -2.14 -7.60
CA ILE A 106 11.81 -2.37 -6.15
C ILE A 106 13.00 -3.30 -5.90
N ARG A 107 13.92 -2.86 -5.05
CA ARG A 107 15.02 -3.72 -4.56
C ARG A 107 14.70 -4.18 -3.15
N ILE A 108 14.67 -5.49 -2.95
CA ILE A 108 14.47 -6.11 -1.65
C ILE A 108 15.81 -6.63 -1.16
N TYR A 109 16.21 -6.19 0.03
CA TYR A 109 17.42 -6.62 0.73
C TYR A 109 17.07 -7.61 1.83
N ALA A 110 17.94 -8.59 2.02
CA ALA A 110 17.91 -9.55 3.10
C ALA A 110 19.27 -9.51 3.82
N ALA A 111 19.25 -9.38 5.15
CA ALA A 111 20.45 -9.33 5.97
C ALA A 111 20.37 -10.33 7.13
N GLY A 112 21.40 -11.16 7.29
CA GLY A 112 21.52 -12.14 8.36
C GLY A 112 22.64 -13.16 8.12
N THR A 113 23.08 -13.86 9.17
CA THR A 113 24.11 -14.90 9.03
C THR A 113 23.64 -16.02 8.09
N ASN A 114 24.47 -16.39 7.10
CA ASN A 114 24.15 -17.41 6.08
C ASN A 114 22.81 -17.14 5.37
N VAL A 115 22.60 -15.89 4.96
CA VAL A 115 21.30 -15.37 4.50
C VAL A 115 20.62 -16.22 3.43
N LEU A 116 21.35 -16.66 2.40
CA LEU A 116 20.77 -17.44 1.28
C LEU A 116 20.14 -18.77 1.73
N ASN A 117 20.67 -19.39 2.79
CA ASN A 117 20.12 -20.65 3.30
C ASN A 117 18.86 -20.46 4.15
N ARG A 118 18.57 -19.20 4.54
CA ARG A 118 17.49 -18.86 5.47
C ARG A 118 16.34 -18.13 4.79
N ILE A 119 16.56 -17.62 3.58
CA ILE A 119 15.52 -17.07 2.71
C ILE A 119 14.55 -18.21 2.31
N PRO A 120 13.23 -18.00 2.46
CA PRO A 120 12.23 -18.97 2.03
C PRO A 120 12.29 -19.26 0.53
N GLN A 121 11.80 -20.43 0.11
CA GLN A 121 11.74 -20.81 -1.30
C GLN A 121 10.80 -19.91 -2.12
N SER A 122 9.80 -19.32 -1.48
CA SER A 122 8.83 -18.40 -2.08
C SER A 122 8.52 -17.29 -1.09
N VAL A 123 8.59 -16.04 -1.56
CA VAL A 123 8.17 -14.84 -0.83
C VAL A 123 7.17 -14.11 -1.71
N VAL A 124 5.97 -13.86 -1.20
CA VAL A 124 4.97 -13.09 -1.93
C VAL A 124 5.19 -11.61 -1.62
N VAL A 125 5.26 -10.79 -2.66
CA VAL A 125 5.45 -9.34 -2.57
C VAL A 125 4.19 -8.67 -3.08
N LYS A 126 3.51 -7.94 -2.20
CA LYS A 126 2.37 -7.11 -2.54
C LYS A 126 2.82 -5.67 -2.68
N VAL A 127 2.56 -5.07 -3.84
CA VAL A 127 2.89 -3.68 -4.16
C VAL A 127 1.59 -2.96 -4.44
N SER A 128 1.29 -1.93 -3.65
CA SER A 128 0.15 -1.05 -3.86
C SER A 128 0.64 0.35 -4.16
N LEU A 129 0.22 0.88 -5.31
CA LEU A 129 0.51 2.23 -5.77
C LEU A 129 -0.78 3.03 -5.67
N THR A 130 -0.77 4.09 -4.88
CA THR A 130 -1.96 4.93 -4.62
C THR A 130 -1.73 6.33 -5.15
N GLU A 131 -2.68 6.83 -5.93
CA GLU A 131 -2.71 8.22 -6.35
C GLU A 131 -2.92 9.11 -5.14
N ALA A 132 -2.12 10.16 -5.03
CA ALA A 132 -2.22 11.12 -3.94
C ALA A 132 -1.92 12.52 -4.46
N ASP A 133 -2.70 13.49 -4.00
CA ASP A 133 -2.48 14.90 -4.28
C ASP A 133 -1.46 15.45 -3.26
N TYR A 134 -0.31 15.90 -3.78
CA TYR A 134 0.67 16.61 -2.97
C TYR A 134 0.12 17.99 -2.57
N VAL A 135 0.21 18.33 -1.29
CA VAL A 135 -0.20 19.63 -0.73
C VAL A 135 1.03 20.32 -0.13
N GLU A 136 1.33 21.52 -0.62
CA GLU A 136 2.39 22.42 -0.08
C GLU A 136 1.97 23.13 1.21
#